data_AF-A0A9X4M9Z9-F1
#
_entry.id   AF-A0A9X4M9Z9-F1
#
_cell.length_a   1.000
_cell.length_b   1.000
_cell.length_c   1.000
_cell.angle_alpha   90.00
_cell.angle_beta   90.00
_cell.angle_gamma   90.00
#
_symmetry.space_group_name_H-M   'P 1'
#
loop_
_entity.id
_entity.type
_entity.pdbx_description
1 polymer ?
#
loop_
_entity_poly.entity_id
_entity_poly.type
_entity_poly.pdbx_seq_one_letter_code
_entity_poly.pdbx_strand_id
1 'polypeptide(L)' 'MKYLLDTDHISFLQRRSSSEFIRLTLRMSQHSLSDFALSVISFHEQVIGAHSFINRT' A
#
# COMPACT_ATOMS: atom_id res chain seq x y z
N MET A 1 4.72 18.70 -1.61
CA MET A 1 5.30 17.76 -0.61
C MET A 1 5.06 16.35 -1.14
N LYS A 2 6.00 15.40 -0.94
CA LYS A 2 5.78 14.01 -1.36
C LYS A 2 5.33 13.13 -0.19
N TYR A 3 4.34 12.29 -0.43
CA TYR A 3 3.82 11.28 0.50
C TYR A 3 4.37 9.91 0.10
N LEU A 4 5.19 9.31 0.96
CA LEU A 4 5.70 7.96 0.75
C LEU A 4 4.74 6.94 1.35
N LEU A 5 4.25 6.02 0.52
CA LEU A 5 3.40 4.93 0.97
C LEU A 5 4.25 3.76 1.46
N ASP A 6 3.99 3.33 2.68
CA ASP A 6 4.54 2.11 3.26
C ASP A 6 3.75 0.85 2.84
N THR A 7 4.26 -0.32 3.18
CA THR A 7 3.76 -1.65 2.79
C THR A 7 2.33 -1.92 3.21
N ASP A 8 1.93 -1.46 4.40
CA ASP A 8 0.55 -1.60 4.87
C ASP A 8 -0.44 -0.81 4.01
N HIS A 9 -0.06 0.39 3.55
CA HIS A 9 -0.91 1.17 2.65
C HIS A 9 -1.15 0.44 1.33
N ILE A 10 -0.14 -0.23 0.78
CA ILE A 10 -0.28 -1.07 -0.42
C ILE A 10 -1.29 -2.19 -0.15
N SER A 11 -1.15 -2.88 0.99
CA SER A 11 -2.05 -3.94 1.41
C SER A 11 -3.51 -3.48 1.54
N PHE A 12 -3.74 -2.30 2.14
CA PHE A 12 -5.08 -1.72 2.26
C PHE A 12 -5.69 -1.37 0.90
N LEU A 13 -4.90 -0.75 0.01
CA LEU A 13 -5.31 -0.40 -1.35
C LEU A 13 -5.65 -1.64 -2.20
N GLN A 14 -4.95 -2.76 -1.99
CA GLN A 14 -5.22 -4.03 -2.68
C GLN A 14 -6.49 -4.71 -2.16
N ARG A 15 -6.70 -4.76 -0.83
CA ARG A 15 -7.84 -5.47 -0.22
C ARG A 15 -9.18 -4.78 -0.46
N ARG A 16 -9.21 -3.44 -0.53
CA ARG A 16 -10.42 -2.61 -0.82
C ARG A 16 -11.63 -2.79 0.10
N SER A 17 -11.53 -3.59 1.16
CA SER A 17 -12.67 -3.99 2.00
C SER A 17 -12.54 -3.57 3.46
N SER A 18 -11.44 -2.90 3.84
CA SER A 18 -11.15 -2.58 5.23
C SER A 18 -11.44 -1.11 5.58
N SER A 19 -11.66 -0.81 6.86
CA SER A 19 -11.88 0.57 7.33
C SER A 19 -10.68 1.49 7.04
N GLU A 20 -9.49 0.90 7.04
CA GLU A 20 -8.21 1.52 6.72
C GLU A 20 -8.17 1.94 5.25
N PHE A 21 -8.75 1.16 4.32
CA PHE A 21 -8.87 1.55 2.93
C PHE A 21 -9.70 2.83 2.76
N ILE A 22 -10.85 2.91 3.43
CA ILE A 22 -11.72 4.10 3.38
C ILE A 22 -10.98 5.31 3.94
N ARG A 23 -10.33 5.16 5.09
CA ARG A 23 -9.58 6.24 5.74
C ARG A 23 -8.40 6.72 4.88
N LEU A 24 -7.66 5.78 4.30
CA LEU A 24 -6.51 6.07 3.43
C LEU A 24 -6.96 6.80 2.16
N THR A 25 -7.98 6.30 1.47
CA THR A 25 -8.48 6.90 0.22
C THR A 25 -9.10 8.28 0.45
N LEU A 26 -9.82 8.48 1.56
CA LEU A 26 -10.34 9.79 1.95
C LEU A 26 -9.22 10.81 2.21
N ARG A 27 -8.10 10.37 2.80
CA ARG A 27 -6.93 11.24 2.97
C ARG A 27 -6.21 11.50 1.64
N MET A 28 -6.10 10.48 0.79
CA MET A 28 -5.44 10.60 -0.50
C MET A 28 -6.18 11.54 -1.45
N SER A 29 -7.52 11.62 -1.37
CA SER A 29 -8.33 12.51 -2.22
C SER A 29 -8.10 14.00 -1.95
N GLN A 30 -7.44 14.35 -0.84
CA GLN A 30 -7.11 15.72 -0.47
C GLN A 30 -5.79 16.20 -1.11
N HIS A 31 -5.08 15.35 -1.84
CA HIS A 31 -3.78 15.63 -2.44
C HIS A 31 -3.75 15.20 -3.90
N SER A 32 -2.79 15.71 -4.68
CA SER A 32 -2.61 15.28 -6.07
C SER A 32 -2.08 13.85 -6.11
N LEU A 33 -2.52 13.06 -7.09
CA LEU A 33 -1.96 11.72 -7.33
C LEU A 33 -0.44 11.76 -7.57
N SER A 34 0.07 12.85 -8.16
CA SER A 34 1.50 13.05 -8.40
C SER A 34 2.34 13.23 -7.12
N ASP A 35 1.69 13.51 -5.99
CA ASP A 35 2.36 13.71 -4.71
C ASP A 35 2.67 12.38 -4.01
N PHE A 36 2.08 11.27 -4.46
CA PHE A 36 2.30 9.96 -3.86
C PHE A 36 3.45 9.20 -4.53
N ALA A 37 4.28 8.57 -3.71
CA ALA A 37 5.37 7.71 -4.16
C ALA A 37 5.33 6.37 -3.41
N LEU A 38 5.85 5.34 -4.06
CA LEU A 38 6.08 4.02 -3.47
C LEU A 38 7.57 3.79 -3.33
N SER A 39 8.01 3.24 -2.20
CA SER A 39 9.39 2.84 -2.02
C SER A 39 9.62 1.47 -2.67
N VAL A 40 10.82 1.25 -3.22
CA VAL A 40 11.22 -0.07 -3.72
C VAL A 40 11.28 -1.11 -2.59
N ILE A 41 11.54 -0.66 -1.36
CA ILE A 41 11.57 -1.50 -0.16
C ILE A 41 10.18 -2.05 0.12
N SER A 42 9.16 -1.19 0.14
CA SER A 42 7.78 -1.58 0.40
C SER A 42 7.23 -2.50 -0.69
N PHE A 43 7.68 -2.32 -1.94
CA PHE A 43 7.40 -3.27 -3.01
C PHE A 43 8.05 -4.63 -2.75
N HIS A 44 9.33 -4.65 -2.35
CA HIS A 44 10.05 -5.88 -2.05
C HIS A 44 9.39 -6.68 -0.89
N GLU A 45 8.92 -6.00 0.15
CA GLU A 45 8.19 -6.61 1.25
C GLU A 45 6.89 -7.28 0.81
N GLN A 46 6.12 -6.66 -0.10
CA GLN A 46 4.94 -7.29 -0.71
C GLN A 46 5.30 -8.55 -1.50
N VAL A 47 6.38 -8.52 -2.27
CA VAL A 47 6.86 -9.69 -3.03
C VAL A 47 7.29 -10.81 -2.09
N ILE A 48 8.01 -10.52 -1.01
CA ILE A 48 8.36 -11.51 0.02
C ILE A 48 7.10 -12.10 0.66
N GLY A 49 6.11 -11.25 0.99
CA GLY A 49 4.84 -11.69 1.55
C GLY A 49 4.10 -12.66 0.62
N ALA A 50 4.03 -12.34 -0.67
CA ALA A 50 3.43 -13.20 -1.69
C ALA A 50 4.19 -14.52 -1.86
N HIS A 51 5.52 -14.46 -1.97
CA HIS A 51 6.38 -15.65 -2.06
C HIS A 51 6.19 -16.57 -0.84
N SER A 52 6.16 -15.99 0.37
CA SER A 52 5.94 -16.73 1.60
C SER A 52 4.55 -17.36 1.65
N PHE A 53 3.51 -16.67 1.16
CA PHE A 53 2.16 -17.21 1.08
C PHE A 53 2.06 -18.42 0.14
N ILE A 54 2.69 -18.34 -1.03
CA ILE A 54 2.72 -19.44 -2.01
C ILE A 54 3.43 -20.68 -1.45
N ASN A 55 4.56 -20.47 -0.75
CA ASN A 55 5.39 -21.56 -0.24
C ASN A 55 4.94 -22.13 1.13
N ARG A 56 3.79 -21.73 1.66
CA ARG A 56 3.24 -22.24 2.93
C ARG A 56 2.57 -23.63 2.83
N THR A 57 2.74 -24.34 1.72
CA THR A 57 2.37 -25.75 1.56
C THR A 57 3.11 -26.67 2.52
#